data_AF-A0A926T330-F1
#
_entry.id   AF-A0A926T330-F1
#
_cell.length_a   1.000
_cell.length_b   1.000
_cell.length_c   1.000
_cell.angle_alpha   90.00
_cell.angle_beta   90.00
_cell.angle_gamma   90.00
#
_symmetry.space_group_name_H-M   'P 1'
#
loop_
_entity.id
_entity.type
_entity.pdbx_description
1 polymer ?
#
loop_
_entity_poly.entity_id
_entity_poly.type
_entity_poly.pdbx_seq_one_letter_code
_entity_poly.pdbx_strand_id
1 'polypeptide(L)' 'MNQDSSIEDIQEPILNAPPEIRQIIERVLAAEKDKLYMKNPRNINDDILRIIKESIR' A
#
# COMPACT_ATOMS: atom_id res chain seq x y z
N MET A 1 15.44 7.73 -21.99
CA MET A 1 14.11 7.13 -21.81
C MET A 1 14.36 5.82 -21.09
N ASN A 2 14.28 5.82 -19.75
CA ASN A 2 14.71 4.67 -18.97
C ASN A 2 13.50 3.88 -18.51
N GLN A 3 13.33 2.78 -19.23
CA GLN A 3 12.93 1.45 -18.77
C GLN A 3 11.51 1.32 -18.25
N ASP A 4 10.72 0.59 -19.04
CA ASP A 4 9.74 -0.35 -18.55
C ASP A 4 10.25 -0.93 -17.23
N SER A 5 9.77 -0.38 -16.12
CA SER A 5 9.87 -1.03 -14.82
C SER A 5 8.99 -2.25 -15.01
N SER A 6 9.60 -3.42 -15.24
CA SER A 6 8.86 -4.64 -15.48
C SER A 6 7.82 -4.77 -14.37
N ILE A 7 6.60 -5.18 -14.70
CA ILE A 7 5.52 -5.32 -13.70
C ILE A 7 5.99 -6.17 -12.49
N GLU A 8 6.98 -7.04 -12.69
CA GLU A 8 7.72 -7.74 -11.65
C GLU A 8 8.38 -6.81 -10.61
N ASP A 9 9.09 -5.75 -11.02
CA ASP A 9 9.81 -4.83 -10.13
C ASP A 9 8.84 -4.02 -9.25
N ILE A 10 7.67 -3.69 -9.77
CA ILE A 10 6.62 -2.97 -9.03
C ILE A 10 5.96 -3.89 -7.99
N GLN A 11 5.92 -5.19 -8.25
CA GLN A 11 5.30 -6.18 -7.36
C GLN A 11 6.27 -6.86 -6.40
N GLU A 12 7.58 -6.70 -6.58
CA GLU A 12 8.64 -7.17 -5.66
C GLU A 12 8.33 -6.85 -4.18
N PRO A 13 7.88 -5.63 -3.82
CA PRO A 13 7.56 -5.28 -2.43
C PRO A 13 6.33 -6.02 -1.89
N ILE A 14 5.52 -6.63 -2.74
CA ILE A 14 4.32 -7.41 -2.35
C ILE A 14 4.64 -8.91 -2.34
N LEU A 15 5.49 -9.35 -3.27
CA LEU A 15 5.83 -10.76 -3.48
C LEU A 15 6.87 -11.25 -2.46
N ASN A 16 7.85 -10.42 -2.14
CA ASN A 16 8.98 -10.80 -1.27
C ASN A 16 8.94 -10.16 0.12
N ALA A 17 7.97 -9.27 0.38
CA ALA A 17 7.84 -8.67 1.70
C ALA A 17 7.55 -9.72 2.78
N PRO A 18 8.10 -9.52 4.00
CA PRO A 18 7.71 -10.30 5.17
C PRO A 18 6.17 -10.29 5.36
N PRO A 19 5.57 -11.35 5.92
CA PRO A 19 4.11 -11.48 6.04
C PRO A 19 3.44 -10.26 6.71
N GLU A 20 4.07 -9.68 7.72
CA GLU A 20 3.60 -8.49 8.43
C GLU A 20 3.58 -7.25 7.52
N ILE A 21 4.61 -7.06 6.71
CA ILE A 21 4.74 -5.96 5.76
C ILE A 21 3.76 -6.15 4.61
N ARG A 22 3.60 -7.39 4.12
CA ARG A 22 2.62 -7.73 3.08
C ARG A 22 1.18 -7.39 3.53
N GLN A 23 0.83 -7.70 4.78
CA GLN A 23 -0.46 -7.31 5.35
C GLN A 23 -0.65 -5.79 5.41
N ILE A 24 0.39 -5.02 5.76
CA ILE A 24 0.32 -3.56 5.74
C ILE A 24 0.04 -3.07 4.31
N ILE A 25 0.78 -3.56 3.32
CA ILE A 25 0.63 -3.14 1.92
C ILE A 25 -0.77 -3.45 1.40
N GLU A 26 -1.29 -4.67 1.62
CA GLU A 26 -2.64 -5.06 1.19
C GLU A 26 -3.72 -4.15 1.82
N ARG A 27 -3.58 -3.80 3.10
CA ARG A 27 -4.52 -2.94 3.81
C ARG A 27 -4.46 -1.49 3.33
N VAL A 28 -3.28 -0.99 2.99
CA VAL A 28 -3.11 0.35 2.41
C VAL A 28 -3.73 0.40 1.02
N LEU A 29 -3.47 -0.60 0.17
CA LEU A 29 -4.07 -0.68 -1.16
C LEU A 29 -5.60 -0.74 -1.11
N ALA A 30 -6.17 -1.47 -0.15
CA ALA A 30 -7.61 -1.49 0.07
C ALA A 30 -8.14 -0.10 0.46
N ALA A 31 -7.48 0.60 1.39
CA ALA A 31 -7.87 1.94 1.82
C ALA A 31 -7.77 2.99 0.69
N GLU A 32 -6.77 2.87 -0.20
CA GLU A 32 -6.64 3.72 -1.38
C GLU A 32 -7.74 3.42 -2.41
N LYS A 33 -8.02 2.14 -2.67
CA LYS A 33 -9.10 1.71 -3.58
C LYS A 33 -10.47 2.21 -3.12
N ASP A 34 -10.73 2.16 -1.81
CA ASP A 34 -11.96 2.67 -1.20
C ASP A 34 -12.11 4.19 -1.29
N LYS A 35 -11.05 4.91 -1.66
CA LYS A 35 -11.09 6.37 -1.83
C LYS A 35 -10.84 6.81 -3.27
N LEU A 36 -10.64 5.87 -4.20
CA LEU A 36 -10.34 6.15 -5.60
C LEU A 36 -11.45 6.96 -6.31
N TYR A 37 -12.70 6.81 -5.87
CA TYR A 37 -13.84 7.57 -6.37
C TYR A 37 -13.92 9.01 -5.81
N MET A 38 -13.14 9.32 -4.77
CA MET A 38 -13.11 10.65 -4.17
C MET A 38 -12.16 11.55 -4.95
N LYS A 39 -12.66 12.69 -5.43
CA LYS A 39 -11.84 13.69 -6.13
C LYS A 39 -10.67 14.22 -5.28
N ASN A 40 -10.88 14.32 -3.97
CA ASN A 40 -9.87 14.73 -2.98
C ASN A 40 -9.98 13.81 -1.76
N PRO A 41 -9.31 12.66 -1.74
CA PRO A 41 -9.32 11.76 -0.60
C PRO A 41 -8.69 12.44 0.62
N ARG A 42 -9.40 12.42 1.76
CA ARG A 42 -8.92 12.99 3.03
C ARG A 42 -8.47 11.88 3.98
N ASN A 43 -7.56 12.21 4.90
CA ASN A 43 -7.11 11.36 6.00
C ASN A 43 -6.42 10.05 5.56
N ILE A 44 -5.86 9.98 4.34
CA ILE A 44 -5.18 8.77 3.86
C ILE A 44 -3.93 8.47 4.70
N ASN A 45 -3.19 9.52 5.08
CA ASN A 45 -2.01 9.38 5.94
C ASN A 45 -2.37 8.85 7.33
N ASP A 46 -3.51 9.27 7.89
CA ASP A 46 -3.97 8.78 9.18
C ASP A 46 -4.36 7.30 9.11
N ASP A 47 -5.01 6.89 8.02
CA ASP A 47 -5.34 5.49 7.79
C ASP A 47 -4.09 4.62 7.61
N ILE A 48 -3.10 5.07 6.82
CA ILE A 48 -1.82 4.37 6.66
C ILE A 48 -1.10 4.26 8.01
N LEU A 49 -1.02 5.35 8.77
CA LEU A 49 -0.37 5.37 10.08
C LEU A 49 -1.06 4.42 11.07
N ARG A 50 -2.40 4.36 11.05
CA ARG A 50 -3.18 3.44 11.87
C ARG A 50 -2.91 1.99 11.48
N ILE A 51 -2.90 1.67 10.18
CA ILE A 51 -2.60 0.33 9.66
C ILE A 51 -1.23 -0.15 10.15
N ILE A 52 -0.20 0.71 10.02
CA ILE A 52 1.16 0.40 10.48
C ILE A 52 1.18 0.12 11.99
N LYS A 53 0.55 0.98 12.80
CA LYS A 53 0.51 0.82 14.27
C LYS A 53 -0.23 -0.44 14.72
N GLU A 54 -1.27 -0.84 13.99
CA GLU A 54 -2.03 -2.06 14.29
C GLU A 54 -1.24 -3.33 13.92
N SER A 55 -0.39 -3.26 12.89
CA SER A 55 0.40 -4.39 12.40
C SER A 55 1.72 -4.62 13.16
N ILE A 56 2.30 -3.59 13.79
CA ILE A 56 3.59 -3.67 14.53
C ILE A 56 3.35 -3.65 16.05
N ARG A 57 2.53 -4.59 16.54
CA ARG A 57 2.16 -4.66 17.95
C ARG A 57 3.28 -5.20 18.84
#